data_AF-A0A931BLY6-F1
#
_entry.id   AF-A0A931BLY6-F1
#
_cell.length_a   1.000
_cell.length_b   1.000
_cell.length_c   1.000
_cell.angle_alpha   90.00
_cell.angle_beta   90.00
_cell.angle_gamma   90.00
#
_symmetry.space_group_name_H-M   'P 1'
#
loop_
_entity.id
_entity.type
_entity.pdbx_description
1 polymer ?
#
loop_
_entity_poly.entity_id
_entity_poly.type
_entity_poly.pdbx_seq_one_letter_code
_entity_poly.pdbx_strand_id
1 'polypeptide(L)'
;MKNVRKMNAWAKQALVVLLAGAMGSCGSDKPKAAEANPRDLFLGEWKSDDTNSTTHTVIRRKGDTYFIHEGLNDLTGIYDSTAQVIMIDNGVNKVPVKYLPETGQLLVTGGSRDAKFSRVKK
;
A
#
# COMPACT_ATOMS: atom_id res chain seq x y z
N MET A 1 36.90 26.47 -34.01
CA MET A 1 36.89 26.49 -32.53
C MET A 1 36.29 25.19 -32.03
N LYS A 2 36.98 24.54 -31.10
CA LYS A 2 36.60 23.29 -30.43
C LYS A 2 35.57 23.59 -29.35
N ASN A 3 34.59 22.72 -29.14
CA ASN A 3 34.35 22.15 -27.81
C ASN A 3 33.62 20.81 -27.90
N VAL A 4 34.20 19.87 -27.18
CA VAL A 4 33.90 18.45 -27.04
C VAL A 4 33.29 18.26 -25.64
N ARG A 5 32.61 17.11 -25.44
CA ARG A 5 32.35 16.37 -24.17
C ARG A 5 30.91 16.49 -23.66
N LYS A 6 30.22 15.44 -23.21
CA LYS A 6 30.63 14.11 -22.73
C LYS A 6 29.41 13.17 -22.80
N MET A 7 29.61 11.97 -23.34
CA MET A 7 28.69 10.84 -23.18
C MET A 7 29.02 10.14 -21.87
N ASN A 8 28.01 9.87 -21.04
CA ASN A 8 28.18 9.09 -19.82
C ASN A 8 28.06 7.60 -20.18
N ALA A 9 29.21 7.00 -20.43
CA ALA A 9 29.40 5.56 -20.44
C ALA A 9 29.57 5.10 -18.99
N TRP A 10 28.69 4.25 -18.49
CA TRP A 10 28.96 3.29 -17.40
C TRP A 10 27.86 2.22 -17.36
N ALA A 11 28.00 1.24 -18.25
CA ALA A 11 27.46 -0.10 -18.03
C ALA A 11 28.57 -1.07 -18.42
N LYS A 12 29.54 -1.24 -17.52
CA LYS A 12 30.58 -2.26 -17.65
C LYS A 12 29.93 -3.60 -17.34
N GLN A 13 29.64 -4.36 -18.39
CA GLN A 13 29.47 -5.80 -18.30
C GLN A 13 30.78 -6.42 -17.83
N ALA A 14 30.72 -7.21 -16.76
CA ALA A 14 31.74 -8.21 -16.43
C ALA A 14 31.01 -9.54 -16.30
N LEU A 15 31.13 -10.32 -17.36
CA LEU A 15 30.94 -11.76 -17.42
C LEU A 15 32.09 -12.44 -16.64
N VAL A 16 31.96 -13.76 -16.39
CA VAL A 16 32.98 -14.76 -15.92
C VAL A 16 32.72 -15.13 -14.43
N VAL A 17 32.50 -16.38 -13.98
CA VAL A 17 32.89 -17.75 -14.42
C VAL A 17 31.78 -18.75 -14.01
N LEU A 18 31.55 -19.79 -14.83
CA LEU A 18 30.90 -21.06 -14.45
C LEU A 18 31.97 -22.01 -13.88
N LEU A 19 31.83 -22.54 -12.66
CA LEU A 19 32.38 -23.86 -12.32
C LEU A 19 31.73 -24.48 -11.08
N ALA A 20 31.58 -25.79 -11.15
CA ALA A 20 30.74 -26.66 -10.36
C ALA A 20 31.28 -27.01 -8.97
N GLY A 21 30.41 -27.59 -8.14
CA GLY A 21 30.82 -28.65 -7.20
C GLY A 21 30.64 -28.35 -5.72
N ALA A 22 29.70 -29.11 -5.14
CA ALA A 22 29.79 -29.76 -3.83
C ALA A 22 29.88 -28.94 -2.53
N MET A 23 28.99 -29.33 -1.61
CA MET A 23 29.12 -29.31 -0.15
C MET A 23 29.04 -27.97 0.58
N GLY A 24 28.03 -27.89 1.45
CA GLY A 24 28.10 -27.15 2.70
C GLY A 24 28.01 -25.64 2.56
N SER A 25 26.79 -25.14 2.54
CA SER A 25 26.55 -23.82 3.11
C SER A 25 25.19 -23.81 3.77
N CYS A 26 25.20 -23.71 5.11
CA CYS A 26 24.09 -23.22 5.90
C CYS A 26 23.80 -21.78 5.45
N GLY A 27 23.12 -21.65 4.31
CA GLY A 27 22.50 -20.41 3.90
C GLY A 27 21.42 -20.12 4.93
N SER A 28 21.60 -19.04 5.67
CA SER A 28 20.59 -18.50 6.55
C SER A 28 19.38 -18.10 5.72
N ASP A 29 18.48 -19.05 5.46
CA ASP A 29 17.10 -18.78 5.07
C ASP A 29 16.42 -18.08 6.25
N LYS A 30 16.73 -16.79 6.40
CA LYS A 30 15.78 -15.90 7.05
C LYS A 30 14.51 -16.05 6.23
N PRO A 31 13.38 -16.50 6.82
CA PRO A 31 12.15 -16.56 6.08
C PRO A 31 11.90 -15.14 5.57
N LYS A 32 11.94 -14.94 4.26
CA LYS A 32 11.45 -13.72 3.63
C LYS A 32 9.99 -13.69 4.00
N ALA A 33 9.65 -12.96 5.06
CA ALA A 33 8.27 -12.72 5.45
C ALA A 33 7.53 -12.36 4.16
N ALA A 34 6.58 -13.19 3.75
CA ALA A 34 5.81 -12.95 2.55
C ALA A 34 5.30 -11.51 2.66
N GLU A 35 5.78 -10.62 1.79
CA GLU A 35 5.38 -9.22 1.82
C GLU A 35 3.85 -9.21 1.76
N ALA A 36 3.22 -8.71 2.82
CA ALA A 36 1.77 -8.65 2.88
C ALA A 36 1.30 -7.93 1.62
N ASN A 37 0.36 -8.53 0.89
CA ASN A 37 -0.19 -7.92 -0.31
C ASN A 37 -0.64 -6.49 0.03
N PRO A 38 -0.16 -5.43 -0.64
CA PRO A 38 -0.50 -4.05 -0.29
C PRO A 38 -2.02 -3.80 -0.21
N ARG A 39 -2.78 -4.60 -0.96
CA ARG A 39 -4.24 -4.59 -1.00
C ARG A 39 -4.88 -5.08 0.31
N ASP A 40 -4.19 -5.95 1.04
CA ASP A 40 -4.69 -6.55 2.28
C ASP A 40 -4.48 -5.62 3.48
N LEU A 41 -3.62 -4.60 3.35
CA LEU A 41 -3.33 -3.61 4.40
C LEU A 41 -4.57 -2.82 4.85
N PHE A 42 -5.55 -2.70 3.97
CA PHE A 42 -6.80 -1.98 4.23
C PHE A 42 -7.85 -2.83 4.94
N LEU A 43 -7.74 -4.16 4.92
CA LEU A 43 -8.79 -5.06 5.38
C LEU A 43 -8.89 -5.07 6.90
N GLY A 44 -10.11 -5.09 7.41
CA GLY A 44 -10.40 -5.18 8.84
C GLY A 44 -11.32 -4.08 9.34
N GLU A 45 -11.31 -3.90 10.66
CA GLU A 45 -12.11 -2.89 11.35
C GLU A 45 -11.23 -1.72 11.77
N TRP A 46 -11.77 -0.52 11.57
CA TRP A 46 -11.12 0.76 11.74
C TRP A 46 -12.04 1.69 12.53
N LYS A 47 -11.45 2.52 13.38
CA LYS A 47 -12.16 3.56 14.13
C LYS A 47 -11.57 4.92 13.81
N SER A 48 -12.41 5.94 13.70
CA SER A 48 -11.96 7.31 13.53
C SER A 48 -11.07 7.74 14.71
N ASP A 49 -10.00 8.47 14.42
CA ASP A 49 -9.12 9.09 15.41
C ASP A 49 -9.65 10.46 15.88
N ASP A 50 -10.62 11.05 15.16
CA ASP A 50 -11.30 12.26 15.62
C ASP A 50 -12.10 11.97 16.90
N THR A 51 -11.79 12.69 17.98
CA THR A 51 -12.38 12.51 19.31
C THR A 51 -13.88 12.78 19.35
N ASN A 52 -14.42 13.52 18.38
CA ASN A 52 -15.85 13.81 18.28
C ASN A 52 -16.61 12.82 17.37
N SER A 53 -15.91 11.84 16.81
CA SER A 53 -16.47 10.88 15.87
C SER A 53 -16.57 9.49 16.50
N THR A 54 -17.77 8.91 16.41
CA THR A 54 -18.02 7.49 16.72
C THR A 54 -18.02 6.63 15.47
N THR A 55 -17.43 7.11 14.37
CA THR A 55 -17.41 6.38 13.11
C THR A 55 -16.54 5.14 13.22
N HIS A 56 -17.16 4.00 12.98
CA HIS A 56 -16.51 2.70 12.79
C HIS A 56 -16.67 2.28 11.34
N THR A 57 -15.59 1.74 10.79
CA THR A 57 -15.50 1.35 9.39
C THR A 57 -14.98 -0.08 9.28
N VAL A 58 -15.71 -0.94 8.57
CA VAL A 58 -15.29 -2.30 8.25
C VAL A 58 -14.99 -2.40 6.75
N ILE A 59 -13.77 -2.78 6.41
CA ILE A 59 -13.33 -2.92 5.02
C ILE A 59 -13.11 -4.39 4.69
N ARG A 60 -13.81 -4.85 3.65
CA ARG A 60 -13.69 -6.19 3.07
C ARG A 60 -13.35 -6.08 1.59
N ARG A 61 -12.84 -7.16 0.98
CA ARG A 61 -12.51 -7.22 -0.44
C ARG A 61 -13.04 -8.50 -1.09
N LYS A 62 -13.56 -8.38 -2.31
CA LYS A 62 -13.86 -9.50 -3.21
C LYS A 62 -13.31 -9.18 -4.60
N GLY A 63 -12.30 -9.93 -5.04
CA GLY A 63 -11.57 -9.61 -6.27
C GLY A 63 -10.89 -8.24 -6.19
N ASP A 64 -11.21 -7.36 -7.14
CA ASP A 64 -10.67 -5.99 -7.18
C ASP A 64 -11.49 -4.93 -6.45
N THR A 65 -12.66 -5.31 -5.96
CA THR A 65 -13.62 -4.41 -5.33
C THR A 65 -13.52 -4.48 -3.80
N TYR A 66 -13.52 -3.31 -3.19
CA TYR A 66 -13.59 -3.11 -1.75
C TYR A 66 -15.01 -2.75 -1.36
N PHE A 67 -15.47 -3.35 -0.27
CA PHE A 67 -16.76 -3.09 0.36
C PHE A 67 -16.46 -2.46 1.71
N ILE A 68 -16.90 -1.22 1.89
CA ILE A 68 -16.63 -0.39 3.06
C ILE A 68 -17.97 -0.12 3.74
N HIS A 69 -18.13 -0.63 4.95
CA HIS A 69 -19.29 -0.35 5.78
C HIS A 69 -18.89 0.70 6.81
N GLU A 70 -19.41 1.92 6.70
CA GLU A 70 -19.11 3.06 7.58
C GLU A 70 -20.39 3.51 8.28
N GLY A 71 -20.54 3.16 9.57
CA GLY A 71 -21.75 3.45 10.32
C GLY A 71 -23.00 2.81 9.69
N LEU A 72 -23.86 3.62 9.06
CA LEU A 72 -25.06 3.16 8.34
C LEU A 72 -24.89 3.16 6.81
N ASN A 73 -23.73 3.60 6.31
CA ASN A 73 -23.47 3.72 4.89
C ASN A 73 -22.69 2.51 4.37
N ASP A 74 -23.10 2.00 3.22
CA ASP A 74 -22.35 1.03 2.46
C ASP A 74 -21.75 1.71 1.23
N LEU A 75 -20.42 1.65 1.14
CA LEU A 75 -19.63 2.26 0.08
C LEU A 75 -18.83 1.19 -0.65
N THR A 76 -18.57 1.44 -1.93
CA THR A 76 -17.69 0.60 -2.73
C THR A 76 -16.48 1.38 -3.18
N GLY A 77 -15.34 0.71 -3.22
CA GLY A 77 -14.09 1.29 -3.71
C GLY A 77 -13.33 0.36 -4.64
N ILE A 78 -12.53 0.96 -5.52
CA ILE A 78 -11.62 0.24 -6.42
C ILE A 78 -10.19 0.60 -6.05
N TYR A 79 -9.33 -0.41 -5.98
CA TYR A 79 -7.92 -0.18 -5.69
C TYR A 79 -7.17 0.35 -6.91
N ASP A 80 -6.55 1.52 -6.76
CA ASP A 80 -5.59 2.08 -7.70
C ASP A 80 -4.19 1.64 -7.29
N SER A 81 -3.57 0.76 -8.08
CA SER A 81 -2.23 0.23 -7.82
C SER A 81 -1.12 1.25 -8.03
N THR A 82 -1.35 2.28 -8.84
CA THR A 82 -0.36 3.32 -9.14
C THR A 82 -0.23 4.27 -7.95
N ALA A 83 -1.37 4.72 -7.42
CA ALA A 83 -1.43 5.61 -6.26
C ALA A 83 -1.40 4.85 -4.92
N GLN A 84 -1.60 3.52 -4.95
CA GLN A 84 -1.72 2.65 -3.78
C GLN A 84 -2.83 3.10 -2.82
N VAL A 85 -3.99 3.44 -3.38
CA VAL A 85 -5.17 3.90 -2.62
C VAL A 85 -6.41 3.12 -3.02
N ILE A 86 -7.40 3.08 -2.13
CA ILE A 86 -8.77 2.72 -2.50
C ILE A 86 -9.47 4.01 -2.94
N MET A 87 -9.94 4.06 -4.17
CA MET A 87 -10.81 5.12 -4.66
C MET A 87 -12.26 4.77 -4.34
N ILE A 88 -12.85 5.44 -3.36
CA ILE A 88 -14.26 5.29 -2.98
C ILE A 88 -15.10 6.21 -3.84
N ASP A 89 -16.21 5.70 -4.38
CA ASP A 89 -17.25 6.52 -4.98
C ASP A 89 -18.37 6.73 -3.95
N ASN A 90 -18.59 7.98 -3.53
CA ASN A 90 -19.67 8.34 -2.61
C ASN A 90 -20.89 8.96 -3.33
N GLY A 91 -20.96 8.85 -4.65
CA GLY A 91 -22.02 9.40 -5.49
C GLY A 91 -21.85 10.87 -5.87
N VAL A 92 -20.94 11.61 -5.22
CA VAL A 92 -20.66 13.03 -5.51
C VAL A 92 -19.20 13.22 -5.93
N ASN A 93 -18.27 12.64 -5.18
CA ASN A 93 -16.83 12.78 -5.39
C ASN A 93 -16.15 11.42 -5.27
N LYS A 94 -14.99 11.30 -5.91
CA LYS A 94 -14.08 10.18 -5.67
C LYS A 94 -13.16 10.52 -4.51
N VAL A 95 -13.22 9.71 -3.45
CA VAL A 95 -12.46 9.93 -2.22
C VAL A 95 -11.37 8.86 -2.09
N PRO A 96 -10.08 9.22 -2.17
CA PRO A 96 -8.99 8.30 -1.92
C PRO A 96 -8.85 7.94 -0.44
N VAL A 97 -8.64 6.65 -0.19
CA VAL A 97 -8.22 6.09 1.10
C VAL A 97 -6.83 5.51 0.97
N LYS A 98 -5.89 6.03 1.73
CA LYS A 98 -4.48 5.64 1.75
C LYS A 98 -4.14 4.92 3.06
N TYR A 99 -3.34 3.86 2.97
CA TYR A 99 -2.72 3.25 4.14
C TYR A 99 -1.38 3.92 4.45
N LEU A 100 -1.17 4.28 5.71
CA LEU A 100 0.05 4.88 6.23
C LEU A 100 0.86 3.80 6.97
N PRO A 101 1.86 3.16 6.32
CA PRO A 101 2.59 2.04 6.91
C PRO A 101 3.37 2.41 8.17
N GLU A 102 3.84 3.66 8.29
CA GLU A 102 4.59 4.17 9.42
C GLU A 102 3.77 4.23 10.73
N THR A 103 2.47 4.48 10.63
CA THR A 103 1.56 4.53 11.79
C THR A 103 0.57 3.37 11.84
N GLY A 104 0.44 2.60 10.76
CA GLY A 104 -0.58 1.55 10.63
C GLY A 104 -2.01 2.10 10.57
N GLN A 105 -2.19 3.32 10.04
CA GLN A 105 -3.46 4.03 9.98
C GLN A 105 -4.01 4.10 8.56
N LEU A 106 -5.32 4.37 8.43
CA LEU A 106 -5.89 4.86 7.19
C LEU A 106 -5.97 6.38 7.22
N LEU A 107 -5.73 6.99 6.07
CA LEU A 107 -5.97 8.38 5.78
C LEU A 107 -7.00 8.47 4.65
N VAL A 108 -8.13 9.08 4.94
CA VAL A 108 -9.15 9.42 3.96
C VAL A 108 -8.96 10.89 3.62
N THR A 109 -8.57 11.18 2.38
CA THR A 109 -8.39 12.55 1.90
C THR A 109 -9.48 12.91 0.91
N GLY A 110 -10.13 14.06 1.11
CA GLY A 110 -11.23 14.53 0.26
C GLY A 110 -12.45 14.97 1.07
N GLY A 111 -13.11 16.04 0.60
CA GLY A 111 -14.15 16.76 1.37
C GLY A 111 -13.60 18.05 2.01
N SER A 112 -14.15 18.45 3.15
CA SER A 112 -13.74 19.67 3.88
C SER A 112 -12.55 19.47 4.84
N ARG A 113 -12.23 18.21 5.20
CA ARG A 113 -11.11 17.87 6.09
C ARG A 113 -10.66 16.43 5.88
N ASP A 114 -9.36 16.19 6.07
CA ASP A 114 -8.79 14.83 6.12
C ASP A 114 -9.20 14.10 7.41
N ALA A 115 -9.52 12.81 7.29
CA ALA A 115 -9.87 11.95 8.42
C ALA A 115 -8.87 10.80 8.56
N LYS A 116 -8.46 10.51 9.79
CA LYS A 116 -7.56 9.39 10.12
C LYS A 116 -8.31 8.32 10.88
N PHE A 117 -7.94 7.06 10.62
CA PHE A 117 -8.51 5.92 11.30
C PHE A 117 -7.43 4.98 11.80
N SER A 118 -7.59 4.54 13.04
CA SER A 118 -6.75 3.50 13.65
C SER A 118 -7.45 2.15 13.59
N ARG A 119 -6.65 1.10 13.42
CA ARG A 119 -7.16 -0.28 13.43
C ARG A 119 -7.73 -0.61 14.81
N VAL A 120 -8.91 -1.23 14.85
CA VAL A 120 -9.49 -1.74 16.11
C VAL A 120 -8.70 -2.98 16.52
N LYS A 121 -7.93 -2.88 17.60
CA LYS A 121 -7.22 -4.02 18.20
C LYS A 121 -8.22 -4.84 19.01
N LYS A 122 -8.27 -6.15 18.77
CA LYS A 122 -8.96 -7.10 19.65
C LYS A 122 -8.16 -7.34 20.92
#